data_AF-A0A1M5VF09-F1
#
_entry.id   AF-A0A1M5VF09-F1
#
_cell.length_a   1.000
_cell.length_b   1.000
_cell.length_c   1.000
_cell.angle_alpha   90.00
_cell.angle_beta   90.00
_cell.angle_gamma   90.00
#
_symmetry.space_group_name_H-M   'P 1'
#
loop_
_entity.id
_entity.type
_entity.pdbx_description
1 polymer ?
#
loop_
_entity_poly.entity_id
_entity_poly.type
_entity_poly.pdbx_seq_one_letter_code
_entity_poly.pdbx_strand_id
1 'polypeptide(L)' 'MNNKKSHLQKGINIMAAVLPLLILSPVIINIGFKALQKDGIYGFLIAGIILAITTIILFALGIRALLSHLFND' A
#
# COMPACT_ATOMS: atom_id res chain seq x y z
N MET A 1 15.14 27.67 7.03
CA MET A 1 15.72 26.31 6.97
C MET A 1 14.76 25.31 7.60
N ASN A 2 13.86 24.66 6.85
CA ASN A 2 13.05 23.54 7.38
C ASN A 2 12.42 22.58 6.36
N ASN A 3 12.57 22.81 5.05
CA ASN A 3 11.78 22.07 4.05
C ASN A 3 12.28 20.63 3.81
N LYS A 4 13.59 20.35 3.88
CA LYS A 4 14.14 19.01 3.57
C LYS A 4 13.71 17.92 4.57
N LYS A 5 13.70 18.22 5.88
CA LYS A 5 13.26 17.27 6.92
C LYS A 5 11.78 16.90 6.77
N SER A 6 10.94 17.86 6.36
CA SER A 6 9.51 17.65 6.14
C SER A 6 9.23 16.64 5.02
N HIS A 7 9.99 16.69 3.93
CA HIS A 7 9.73 15.81 2.79
C HIS A 7 10.26 14.38 2.99
N LEU A 8 11.38 14.19 3.69
CA LEU A 8 11.87 12.86 4.06
C LEU A 8 10.90 12.17 5.04
N GLN A 9 10.41 12.89 6.05
CA GLN A 9 9.38 12.37 6.97
C GLN A 9 8.10 11.97 6.23
N LYS A 10 7.71 12.70 5.19
CA LYS A 10 6.55 12.36 4.37
C LYS A 10 6.73 11.04 3.63
N GLY A 11 7.92 10.78 3.05
CA GLY A 11 8.24 9.50 2.42
C GLY A 11 8.23 8.33 3.42
N ILE A 12 8.79 8.55 4.62
CA ILE A 12 8.80 7.55 5.71
C ILE A 12 7.38 7.23 6.17
N ASN A 13 6.53 8.25 6.37
CA ASN A 13 5.15 8.06 6.81
C ASN A 13 4.31 7.30 5.77
N ILE A 14 4.49 7.58 4.48
CA ILE A 14 3.82 6.83 3.41
C ILE A 14 4.25 5.36 3.45
N MET A 15 5.56 5.09 3.58
CA MET A 15 6.08 3.72 3.63
C MET A 15 5.61 2.97 4.88
N ALA A 16 5.56 3.64 6.03
CA ALA A 16 5.04 3.07 7.27
C ALA A 16 3.55 2.66 7.14
N ALA A 17 2.75 3.43 6.41
CA ALA A 17 1.35 3.08 6.13
C ALA A 17 1.21 1.96 5.09
N VAL A 18 2.13 1.87 4.13
CA VAL A 18 2.09 0.85 3.07
C VAL A 18 2.49 -0.54 3.56
N LEU A 19 3.43 -0.64 4.50
CA LEU A 19 3.85 -1.94 5.07
C LEU A 19 2.69 -2.80 5.61
N PRO A 20 1.78 -2.29 6.45
CA PRO A 20 0.62 -3.08 6.89
C PRO A 20 -0.36 -3.35 5.74
N LEU A 21 -0.53 -2.43 4.80
CA LEU A 21 -1.37 -2.63 3.61
C LEU A 21 -0.86 -3.78 2.73
N LEU A 22 0.46 -3.93 2.59
CA LEU A 22 1.09 -5.04 1.85
C LEU A 22 0.76 -6.41 2.46
N ILE A 23 0.61 -6.48 3.78
CA ILE A 23 0.24 -7.72 4.48
C ILE A 23 -1.28 -7.92 4.47
N LEU A 24 -2.05 -6.86 4.68
CA LEU A 24 -3.52 -6.94 4.72
C LEU A 24 -4.14 -7.27 3.37
N SER A 25 -3.56 -6.78 2.28
CA SER A 25 -4.02 -7.01 0.92
C SER A 25 -4.19 -8.51 0.57
N PRO A 26 -3.16 -9.38 0.66
CA PRO A 26 -3.30 -10.81 0.37
C PRO A 26 -4.24 -11.53 1.35
N VAL A 27 -4.35 -11.06 2.60
CA VAL A 27 -5.30 -11.63 3.58
C VAL A 27 -6.74 -11.39 3.14
N ILE A 28 -7.08 -10.17 2.71
CA ILE A 28 -8.42 -9.83 2.23
C ILE A 28 -8.73 -10.57 0.94
N ILE A 29 -7.77 -10.72 0.03
CA ILE A 29 -7.94 -11.52 -1.19
C ILE A 29 -8.24 -12.99 -0.83
N ASN A 30 -7.53 -13.58 0.12
CA ASN A 30 -7.76 -14.96 0.55
C ASN A 30 -9.16 -15.14 1.19
N ILE A 31 -9.60 -14.17 2.00
CA ILE A 31 -10.98 -14.14 2.52
C ILE A 31 -11.97 -14.03 1.36
N GLY A 32 -11.69 -13.20 0.35
CA GLY A 32 -12.50 -13.06 -0.84
C GLY A 32 -12.67 -14.37 -1.62
N PHE A 33 -11.60 -15.13 -1.82
CA PHE A 33 -11.68 -16.45 -2.44
C PHE A 33 -12.50 -17.45 -1.62
N LYS A 34 -12.39 -17.41 -0.29
CA LYS A 34 -13.19 -18.28 0.59
C LYS A 34 -14.68 -17.90 0.58
N ALA A 35 -15.00 -16.61 0.62
CA ALA A 35 -16.37 -16.11 0.54
C ALA A 35 -17.02 -16.41 -0.83
N LEU A 36 -16.23 -16.34 -1.90
CA LEU A 36 -16.65 -16.72 -3.23
C LEU A 36 -17.00 -18.21 -3.31
N GLN A 37 -16.16 -19.09 -2.77
CA GLN A 37 -16.41 -20.53 -2.78
C GLN A 37 -17.61 -20.95 -1.93
N LYS A 38 -17.86 -20.25 -0.82
CA LYS A 38 -18.91 -20.61 0.13
C LYS A 38 -20.28 -20.07 -0.26
N ASP A 39 -20.36 -18.79 -0.57
CA ASP A 39 -21.63 -18.06 -0.71
C ASP A 39 -21.76 -17.33 -2.07
N GLY A 40 -20.77 -17.48 -2.97
CA GLY A 40 -20.77 -16.79 -4.26
C GLY A 40 -20.55 -15.27 -4.15
N ILE A 41 -20.06 -14.78 -3.00
CA ILE A 41 -19.96 -13.34 -2.74
C ILE A 41 -18.63 -12.79 -3.28
N TYR A 42 -18.70 -12.06 -4.39
CA TYR A 42 -17.53 -11.46 -5.05
C TYR A 42 -17.02 -10.18 -4.38
N GLY A 43 -17.81 -9.56 -3.49
CA GLY A 43 -17.50 -8.23 -2.94
C GLY A 43 -16.14 -8.13 -2.25
N PHE A 44 -15.79 -9.12 -1.43
CA PHE A 44 -14.50 -9.17 -0.73
C PHE A 44 -13.31 -9.36 -1.68
N LEU A 45 -13.50 -10.14 -2.75
CA LEU A 45 -12.45 -10.37 -3.75
C LEU A 45 -12.17 -9.08 -4.55
N ILE A 46 -13.22 -8.40 -4.98
CA ILE A 46 -13.11 -7.11 -5.69
C ILE A 46 -12.43 -6.07 -4.80
N ALA A 47 -12.85 -5.95 -3.53
CA ALA A 47 -12.23 -5.05 -2.57
C ALA A 47 -10.74 -5.38 -2.33
N GLY A 48 -10.41 -6.67 -2.21
CA GLY A 48 -9.02 -7.13 -2.05
C GLY A 48 -8.14 -6.79 -3.26
N ILE A 49 -8.65 -6.97 -4.48
CA ILE A 49 -7.91 -6.62 -5.71
C ILE A 49 -7.67 -5.10 -5.80
N ILE A 50 -8.70 -4.29 -5.52
CA ILE A 50 -8.57 -2.83 -5.50
C ILE A 50 -7.54 -2.39 -4.46
N LEU A 51 -7.59 -2.98 -3.26
CA LEU A 51 -6.64 -2.69 -2.19
C LEU A 51 -5.22 -3.08 -2.60
N ALA A 52 -5.03 -4.22 -3.26
CA ALA A 52 -3.73 -4.67 -3.75
C ALA A 52 -3.13 -3.69 -4.76
N ILE A 53 -3.90 -3.28 -5.76
CA ILE A 53 -3.46 -2.32 -6.78
C ILE A 53 -3.08 -0.98 -6.11
N THR A 54 -3.94 -0.50 -5.22
CA THR A 54 -3.70 0.75 -4.47
C THR A 54 -2.42 0.67 -3.64
N THR A 55 -2.20 -0.47 -2.98
CA THR A 55 -1.01 -0.72 -2.17
C THR A 55 0.26 -0.71 -3.02
N ILE A 56 0.25 -1.33 -4.20
CA ILE A 56 1.39 -1.34 -5.12
C ILE A 56 1.72 0.07 -5.60
N ILE A 57 0.71 0.87 -5.95
CA ILE A 57 0.88 2.25 -6.39
C ILE A 57 1.49 3.09 -5.25
N LEU A 58 0.92 3.00 -4.04
CA LEU A 58 1.43 3.73 -2.87
C LEU A 58 2.84 3.29 -2.50
N PHE A 59 3.17 2.00 -2.62
CA PHE A 59 4.50 1.48 -2.40
C PHE A 59 5.51 2.07 -3.39
N ALA A 60 5.19 2.06 -4.68
CA ALA A 60 6.04 2.65 -5.71
C ALA A 60 6.26 4.15 -5.49
N LEU A 61 5.20 4.89 -5.11
CA LEU A 61 5.30 6.30 -4.77
C LEU A 61 6.12 6.55 -3.50
N GLY A 62 5.94 5.73 -2.47
CA GLY A 62 6.69 5.79 -1.22
C GLY A 62 8.19 5.55 -1.43
N ILE A 63 8.54 4.51 -2.18
CA ILE A 63 9.93 4.24 -2.57
C ILE A 63 10.51 5.38 -3.39
N ARG A 64 9.80 5.84 -4.44
CA ARG A 64 10.28 6.96 -5.28
C ARG A 64 10.50 8.22 -4.45
N ALA A 65 9.57 8.54 -3.55
CA ALA A 65 9.71 9.68 -2.65
C ALA A 65 10.95 9.50 -1.77
N LEU A 66 11.11 8.37 -1.07
CA LEU A 66 12.29 8.12 -0.25
C LEU A 66 13.60 8.24 -1.03
N LEU A 67 13.70 7.57 -2.18
CA LEU A 67 14.91 7.58 -3.01
C LEU A 67 15.22 8.99 -3.53
N SER A 68 14.22 9.73 -4.00
CA SER A 68 14.44 11.10 -4.48
C SER A 68 14.99 12.02 -3.39
N HIS A 69 14.58 11.85 -2.13
CA HIS A 69 15.09 12.67 -1.02
C HIS A 69 16.45 12.19 -0.50
N LEU A 70 16.78 10.90 -0.67
CA LEU A 70 18.05 10.35 -0.23
C LEU A 70 19.19 10.62 -1.22
N PHE A 71 18.88 10.71 -2.52
CA PHE A 71 19.88 10.81 -3.59
C PHE A 71 19.92 12.17 -4.32
N ASN A 72 18.89 13.03 -4.19
CA ASN A 72 18.94 14.41 -4.72
C ASN A 72 19.30 15.44 -3.64
N ASP A 73 20.29 15.13 -2.80
CA ASP A 73 20.94 16.11 -1.92
C ASP A 73 22.34 16.45 -2.45
#